data_AF-A0AAU7E7Q5-F1
#
_entry.id   AF-A0AAU7E7Q5-F1
#
_cell.length_a   1.000
_cell.length_b   1.000
_cell.length_c   1.000
_cell.angle_alpha   90.00
_cell.angle_beta   90.00
_cell.angle_gamma   90.00
#
_symmetry.space_group_name_H-M   'P 1'
#
loop_
_entity.id
_entity.type
_entity.pdbx_description
1 polymer ?
#
loop_
_entity_poly.entity_id
_entity_poly.type
_entity_poly.pdbx_seq_one_letter_code
_entity_poly.pdbx_strand_id
1 'polypeptide(L)'
;MSKKKTFWPYGILLSLFAIVLACIATIVFASQYPVYEDKVYFQTYQEVDENINEIRAKQEIFEKFFSVSLDLNSSKDKKGRVVYDLNQDQNTLRFVLKDKIENISSEFSAELLLTRPHTNEQDAKLGLEILQNTGINSNVKEHFINVVLPRLEKGRWQLQLKIIADKDDGINTQAVGFYTYEIFVR
;
A
#
# COMPACT_ATOMS: atom_id res chain seq x y z
N MET A 1 -40.78 44.87 47.96
CA MET A 1 -41.24 43.95 46.90
C MET A 1 -40.02 43.26 46.29
N SER A 2 -39.79 41.99 46.63
CA SER A 2 -38.58 41.25 46.23
C SER A 2 -38.66 40.85 44.75
N LYS A 3 -37.71 41.29 43.92
CA LYS A 3 -37.60 40.87 42.51
C LYS A 3 -37.22 39.39 42.44
N LYS A 4 -38.11 38.52 41.92
CA LYS A 4 -37.77 37.12 41.60
C LYS A 4 -36.62 37.11 40.60
N LYS A 5 -35.45 36.61 41.00
CA LYS A 5 -34.32 36.40 40.10
C LYS A 5 -34.64 35.22 39.19
N THR A 6 -34.75 35.47 37.89
CA THR A 6 -34.97 34.43 36.87
C THR A 6 -33.63 33.82 36.50
N PHE A 7 -33.44 32.54 36.83
CA PHE A 7 -32.21 31.77 36.57
C PHE A 7 -32.08 31.25 35.13
N TRP A 8 -33.15 31.38 34.34
CA TRP A 8 -33.23 30.93 32.95
C TRP A 8 -32.07 31.37 32.02
N PRO A 9 -31.49 32.59 32.11
CA PRO A 9 -30.44 33.01 31.18
C PRO A 9 -29.12 32.27 31.46
N TYR A 10 -28.86 31.96 32.74
CA TYR A 10 -27.66 31.23 33.15
C TYR A 10 -27.71 29.76 32.74
N GLY A 11 -28.91 29.15 32.73
CA GLY A 11 -29.10 27.79 32.20
C GLY A 11 -28.79 27.70 30.71
N ILE A 12 -29.21 28.70 29.93
CA ILE A 12 -28.89 28.78 28.50
C ILE A 12 -27.39 28.95 28.29
N LEU A 13 -26.75 29.86 29.04
CA LEU A 13 -25.30 30.09 28.94
C LEU A 13 -24.50 28.84 29.32
N LEU A 14 -24.89 28.14 30.39
CA LEU A 14 -24.27 26.89 30.80
C LEU A 14 -24.44 25.79 29.76
N SER A 15 -25.63 25.68 29.16
CA SER A 15 -25.90 24.73 28.08
C SER A 15 -25.03 25.00 26.86
N LEU A 16 -24.92 26.26 26.43
CA LEU A 16 -24.05 26.64 25.32
C LEU A 16 -22.59 26.29 25.61
N PHE A 17 -22.12 26.58 26.82
CA PHE A 17 -20.76 26.23 27.24
C PHE A 17 -20.53 24.71 27.26
N ALA A 18 -21.50 23.95 27.76
CA ALA A 18 -21.44 22.48 27.76
C ALA A 18 -21.41 21.91 26.34
N ILE A 19 -22.18 22.46 25.40
CA ILE A 19 -22.17 22.06 23.99
C ILE A 19 -20.79 22.32 23.37
N VAL A 20 -20.23 23.50 23.57
CA VAL A 20 -18.89 23.83 23.06
C VAL A 20 -17.82 22.89 23.61
N LEU A 21 -17.84 22.61 24.92
CA LEU A 21 -16.93 21.64 25.52
C LEU A 21 -17.11 20.22 24.96
N ALA A 22 -18.35 19.78 24.74
CA ALA A 22 -18.63 18.48 24.14
C ALA A 22 -18.12 18.38 22.70
N CYS A 23 -18.26 19.44 21.90
CA CYS A 23 -17.70 19.50 20.54
C CYS A 23 -16.18 19.41 20.57
N ILE A 24 -15.52 20.18 21.44
CA ILE A 24 -14.05 20.15 21.59
C ILE A 24 -13.59 18.74 21.99
N ALA A 25 -14.24 18.13 22.99
CA ALA A 25 -13.91 16.78 23.44
C ALA A 25 -14.06 15.74 22.31
N THR A 26 -15.11 15.87 21.49
CA THR A 26 -15.34 15.00 20.34
C THR A 26 -14.23 15.14 19.30
N ILE A 27 -13.82 16.37 18.97
CA ILE A 27 -12.73 16.61 18.02
C ILE A 27 -11.43 16.02 18.54
N VAL A 28 -11.06 16.28 19.80
CA VAL A 28 -9.83 15.76 20.40
C VAL A 28 -9.81 14.22 20.37
N PHE A 29 -10.93 13.59 20.75
CA PHE A 29 -11.03 12.13 20.74
C PHE A 29 -10.96 11.56 19.31
N ALA A 30 -11.63 12.19 18.34
CA ALA A 30 -11.57 11.77 16.96
C ALA A 30 -10.17 11.94 16.35
N SER A 31 -9.45 13.01 16.70
CA SER A 31 -8.07 13.25 16.23
C SER A 31 -7.05 12.25 16.78
N GLN A 32 -7.34 11.60 17.92
CA GLN A 32 -6.48 10.54 18.47
C GLN A 32 -6.56 9.21 17.70
N TYR A 33 -7.65 9.01 16.95
CA TYR A 33 -7.88 7.80 16.15
C TYR A 33 -8.13 8.19 14.69
N PRO A 34 -7.09 8.65 13.97
CA PRO A 34 -7.24 9.05 12.58
C PRO A 34 -7.66 7.85 11.72
N VAL A 35 -8.40 8.12 10.66
CA VAL A 35 -8.65 7.12 9.62
C VAL A 35 -7.36 6.96 8.83
N TYR A 36 -6.77 5.78 8.86
CA TYR A 36 -5.58 5.48 8.07
C TYR A 36 -5.97 5.29 6.60
N GLU A 37 -5.38 6.12 5.73
CA GLU A 37 -5.57 6.01 4.28
C GLU A 37 -4.78 4.84 3.70
N ASP A 38 -5.37 4.18 2.71
CA ASP A 38 -4.72 3.12 1.95
C ASP A 38 -3.76 3.73 0.90
N LYS A 39 -2.56 3.17 0.79
CA LYS A 39 -1.48 3.61 -0.10
C LYS A 39 -1.15 2.62 -1.22
N VAL A 40 -2.09 1.73 -1.60
CA VAL A 40 -1.88 0.74 -2.69
C VAL A 40 -1.28 1.35 -3.96
N TYR A 41 -1.72 2.55 -4.35
CA TYR A 41 -1.24 3.25 -5.55
C TYR A 41 -0.10 4.25 -5.27
N PHE A 42 0.42 4.28 -4.05
CA PHE A 42 1.47 5.21 -3.59
C PHE A 42 1.08 6.69 -3.76
N GLN A 43 -0.22 6.96 -3.74
CA GLN A 43 -0.86 8.27 -3.88
C GLN A 43 -1.98 8.40 -2.86
N THR A 44 -2.44 9.63 -2.62
CA THR A 44 -3.59 9.89 -1.74
C THR A 44 -4.89 9.40 -2.36
N TYR A 45 -5.93 9.18 -1.55
CA TYR A 45 -7.23 8.75 -2.06
C TYR A 45 -7.80 9.70 -3.12
N GLN A 46 -7.65 11.01 -2.90
CA GLN A 46 -8.14 12.05 -3.79
C GLN A 46 -7.41 12.02 -5.13
N GLU A 47 -6.08 11.91 -5.12
CA GLU A 47 -5.29 11.81 -6.35
C GLU A 47 -5.63 10.53 -7.13
N VAL A 48 -5.85 9.42 -6.43
CA VAL A 48 -6.28 8.17 -7.05
C VAL A 48 -7.65 8.31 -7.68
N ASP A 49 -8.62 8.91 -6.98
CA ASP A 49 -9.99 9.09 -7.48
C ASP A 49 -10.00 9.99 -8.74
N GLU A 50 -9.25 11.10 -8.71
CA GLU A 50 -9.11 12.02 -9.84
C GLU A 50 -8.46 11.36 -11.07
N ASN A 51 -7.50 10.44 -10.87
CA ASN A 51 -6.65 9.89 -11.93
C ASN A 51 -6.86 8.39 -12.16
N ILE A 52 -7.94 7.79 -11.64
CA ILE A 52 -8.13 6.33 -11.61
C ILE A 52 -8.09 5.71 -13.01
N ASN A 53 -8.59 6.42 -14.02
CA ASN A 53 -8.61 5.94 -15.40
C ASN A 53 -7.19 5.83 -15.97
N GLU A 54 -6.32 6.80 -15.66
CA GLU A 54 -4.93 6.79 -16.11
C GLU A 54 -4.13 5.70 -15.39
N ILE A 55 -4.34 5.56 -14.08
CA ILE A 55 -3.71 4.51 -13.26
C ILE A 55 -4.05 3.13 -13.83
N ARG A 56 -5.34 2.88 -14.10
CA ARG A 56 -5.81 1.62 -14.70
C ARG A 56 -5.22 1.38 -16.08
N ALA A 57 -5.20 2.40 -16.94
CA ALA A 57 -4.61 2.26 -18.28
C ALA A 57 -3.12 1.90 -18.21
N LYS A 58 -2.34 2.55 -17.34
CA LYS A 58 -0.91 2.22 -17.13
C LYS A 58 -0.72 0.81 -16.58
N GLN A 59 -1.61 0.37 -15.69
CA GLN A 59 -1.61 -0.99 -15.14
C GLN A 59 -1.97 -2.04 -16.18
N GLU A 60 -2.99 -1.81 -17.01
CA GLU A 60 -3.36 -2.71 -18.10
C GLU A 60 -2.22 -2.85 -19.12
N ILE A 61 -1.55 -1.76 -19.45
CA ILE A 61 -0.35 -1.79 -20.32
C ILE A 61 0.74 -2.63 -19.66
N PHE A 62 1.02 -2.41 -18.37
CA PHE A 62 2.01 -3.20 -17.65
C PHE A 62 1.68 -4.69 -17.66
N GLU A 63 0.44 -5.05 -17.30
CA GLU A 63 -0.02 -6.43 -17.23
C GLU A 63 -0.08 -7.11 -18.60
N LYS A 64 -0.20 -6.37 -19.70
CA LYS A 64 -0.11 -6.93 -21.05
C LYS A 64 1.28 -7.48 -21.36
N PHE A 65 2.32 -6.81 -20.89
CA PHE A 65 3.71 -7.12 -21.23
C PHE A 65 4.46 -7.88 -20.15
N PHE A 66 4.02 -7.76 -18.89
CA PHE A 66 4.75 -8.28 -17.74
C PHE A 66 3.85 -9.07 -16.80
N SER A 67 4.47 -9.96 -16.02
CA SER A 67 3.84 -10.66 -14.89
C SER A 67 4.74 -10.59 -13.68
N VAL A 68 4.15 -10.43 -12.50
CA VAL A 68 4.88 -10.30 -11.23
C VAL A 68 4.32 -11.29 -10.23
N SER A 69 5.19 -12.08 -9.63
CA SER A 69 4.84 -13.02 -8.56
C SER A 69 5.82 -12.93 -7.41
N LEU A 70 5.33 -13.13 -6.19
CA LEU A 70 6.16 -13.26 -5.00
C LEU A 70 6.63 -14.72 -4.87
N ASP A 71 7.93 -14.94 -4.78
CA ASP A 71 8.55 -16.24 -4.56
C ASP A 71 8.53 -16.59 -3.07
N LEU A 72 7.34 -16.89 -2.57
CA LEU A 72 7.10 -17.29 -1.18
C LEU A 72 5.96 -18.31 -1.14
N ASN A 73 6.02 -19.20 -0.15
CA ASN A 73 4.95 -20.18 0.06
C ASN A 73 3.64 -19.46 0.38
N SER A 74 2.61 -19.75 -0.42
CA SER A 74 1.27 -19.24 -0.18
C SER A 74 0.35 -20.35 0.32
N SER A 75 -0.53 -19.96 1.23
CA SER A 75 -1.64 -20.76 1.70
C SER A 75 -2.96 -20.03 1.43
N LYS A 76 -4.07 -20.77 1.45
CA LYS A 76 -5.40 -20.16 1.40
C LYS A 76 -5.93 -20.03 2.81
N ASP A 77 -6.41 -18.85 3.15
CA ASP A 77 -7.08 -18.65 4.42
C ASP A 77 -8.48 -19.32 4.43
N LYS A 78 -9.17 -19.26 5.57
CA LYS A 78 -10.53 -19.82 5.72
C LYS A 78 -11.57 -19.24 4.75
N LYS A 79 -11.27 -18.10 4.12
CA LYS A 79 -12.11 -17.41 3.13
C LYS A 79 -11.62 -17.63 1.69
N GLY A 80 -10.62 -18.48 1.48
CA GLY A 80 -10.05 -18.79 0.17
C GLY A 80 -9.06 -17.75 -0.38
N ARG A 81 -8.67 -16.75 0.43
CA ARG A 81 -7.75 -15.69 0.02
C ARG A 81 -6.31 -16.21 0.08
N VAL A 82 -5.50 -15.83 -0.90
CA VAL A 82 -4.06 -16.16 -0.93
C VAL A 82 -3.36 -15.31 0.12
N VAL A 83 -2.67 -15.98 1.04
CA VAL A 83 -1.84 -15.36 2.08
C VAL A 83 -0.49 -16.03 2.05
N TYR A 84 0.58 -15.25 2.22
CA TYR A 84 1.93 -15.76 2.22
C TYR A 84 2.42 -15.94 3.64
N ASP A 85 2.86 -17.14 3.99
CA ASP A 85 3.38 -17.43 5.31
C ASP A 85 4.88 -17.07 5.36
N LEU A 86 5.25 -16.18 6.27
CA LEU A 86 6.63 -15.76 6.48
C LEU A 86 7.13 -16.28 7.83
N ASN A 87 8.22 -17.05 7.80
CA ASN A 87 8.90 -17.47 9.03
C ASN A 87 9.74 -16.32 9.60
N GLN A 88 9.87 -16.22 10.91
CA GLN A 88 10.60 -15.09 11.55
C GLN A 88 12.09 -15.03 11.22
N ASP A 89 12.67 -16.16 10.83
CA ASP A 89 14.06 -16.30 10.43
C ASP A 89 14.29 -15.90 8.95
N GLN A 90 13.23 -15.80 8.15
CA GLN A 90 13.30 -15.33 6.77
C GLN A 90 13.33 -13.81 6.72
N ASN A 91 14.48 -13.26 6.35
CA ASN A 91 14.70 -11.82 6.20
C ASN A 91 14.81 -11.36 4.75
N THR A 92 14.81 -12.27 3.78
CA THR A 92 14.87 -11.92 2.35
C THR A 92 13.65 -12.42 1.62
N LEU A 93 13.04 -11.56 0.81
CA LEU A 93 12.02 -11.95 -0.17
C LEU A 93 12.49 -11.64 -1.57
N ARG A 94 11.89 -12.35 -2.52
CA ARG A 94 12.18 -12.21 -3.94
C ARG A 94 10.88 -12.11 -4.72
N PHE A 95 10.76 -11.07 -5.53
CA PHE A 95 9.73 -11.00 -6.56
C PHE A 95 10.33 -11.43 -7.89
N VAL A 96 9.52 -12.14 -8.66
CA VAL A 96 9.88 -12.59 -10.01
C VAL A 96 9.03 -11.80 -10.99
N LEU A 97 9.71 -10.97 -11.77
CA LEU A 97 9.15 -10.21 -12.87
C LEU A 97 9.50 -10.95 -14.18
N LYS A 98 8.48 -11.39 -14.92
CA LYS A 98 8.65 -12.10 -16.18
C LYS A 98 8.04 -11.34 -17.34
N ASP A 99 8.78 -11.27 -18.43
CA ASP A 99 8.29 -10.73 -19.69
C ASP A 99 7.32 -11.74 -20.33
N LYS A 100 6.12 -11.28 -20.69
CA LYS A 100 5.11 -12.09 -21.39
C LYS A 100 5.36 -12.16 -22.90
N ILE A 101 6.17 -11.24 -23.43
CA ILE A 101 6.47 -11.13 -24.86
C ILE A 101 7.99 -11.11 -25.02
N GLU A 102 8.49 -11.87 -26.00
CA GLU A 102 9.91 -11.96 -26.31
C GLU A 102 10.48 -10.61 -26.79
N ASN A 103 11.77 -10.37 -26.54
CA ASN A 103 12.52 -9.20 -27.02
C ASN A 103 12.05 -7.81 -26.54
N ILE A 104 11.30 -7.73 -25.45
CA ILE A 104 11.09 -6.44 -24.79
C ILE A 104 12.40 -6.01 -24.11
N SER A 105 12.82 -4.78 -24.38
CA SER A 105 13.85 -4.08 -23.63
C SER A 105 13.15 -3.01 -22.80
N SER A 106 13.25 -3.11 -21.48
CA SER A 106 12.66 -2.13 -20.57
C SER A 106 13.58 -1.98 -19.38
N GLU A 107 13.77 -0.73 -18.97
CA GLU A 107 14.39 -0.42 -17.69
C GLU A 107 13.30 -0.42 -16.63
N PHE A 108 13.59 -1.07 -15.50
CA PHE A 108 12.64 -1.20 -14.41
C PHE A 108 13.10 -0.39 -13.21
N SER A 109 12.17 0.36 -12.63
CA SER A 109 12.28 0.95 -11.32
C SER A 109 11.20 0.36 -10.42
N ALA A 110 11.51 0.10 -9.15
CA ALA A 110 10.55 -0.47 -8.22
C ALA A 110 10.57 0.28 -6.89
N GLU A 111 9.40 0.40 -6.28
CA GLU A 111 9.20 0.92 -4.93
C GLU A 111 8.41 -0.12 -4.12
N LEU A 112 8.86 -0.40 -2.90
CA LEU A 112 8.20 -1.34 -2.00
C LEU A 112 7.89 -0.66 -0.67
N LEU A 113 6.61 -0.70 -0.29
CA LEU A 113 6.13 -0.26 1.00
C LEU A 113 5.68 -1.48 1.80
N LEU A 114 6.28 -1.64 2.97
CA LEU A 114 5.83 -2.55 4.01
C LEU A 114 4.89 -1.79 4.95
N THR A 115 3.69 -2.31 5.15
CA THR A 115 2.66 -1.67 5.99
C THR A 115 1.78 -2.69 6.72
N ARG A 116 0.94 -2.22 7.63
CA ARG A 116 -0.10 -3.02 8.29
C ARG A 116 -1.46 -2.75 7.61
N PRO A 117 -2.36 -3.75 7.52
CA PRO A 117 -3.68 -3.57 6.89
C PRO A 117 -4.62 -2.53 7.53
N HIS A 118 -4.28 -2.00 8.71
CA HIS A 118 -5.19 -1.23 9.57
C HIS A 118 -4.51 -0.07 10.29
N THR A 119 -3.22 0.15 10.04
CA THR A 119 -2.45 1.30 10.57
C THR A 119 -1.26 1.56 9.67
N ASN A 120 -0.88 2.83 9.55
CA ASN A 120 0.32 3.23 8.84
C ASN A 120 1.50 3.59 9.77
N GLU A 121 1.35 3.36 11.08
CA GLU A 121 2.39 3.68 12.07
C GLU A 121 3.69 2.89 11.86
N GLN A 122 3.58 1.70 11.27
CA GLN A 122 4.69 0.82 10.98
C GLN A 122 5.05 0.81 9.48
N ASP A 123 4.64 1.85 8.74
CA ASP A 123 5.00 2.03 7.33
C ASP A 123 6.52 2.14 7.18
N ALA A 124 7.09 1.27 6.36
CA ALA A 124 8.51 1.29 6.03
C ALA A 124 8.71 1.13 4.53
N LYS A 125 9.35 2.12 3.89
CA LYS A 125 9.86 1.95 2.53
C LYS A 125 11.11 1.07 2.58
N LEU A 126 11.13 0.03 1.76
CA LEU A 126 12.23 -0.93 1.73
C LEU A 126 13.13 -0.71 0.52
N GLY A 127 14.44 -0.89 0.73
CA GLY A 127 15.42 -0.90 -0.36
C GLY A 127 15.27 -2.16 -1.21
N LEU A 128 15.42 -1.99 -2.53
CA LEU A 128 15.27 -3.05 -3.52
C LEU A 128 16.53 -3.19 -4.35
N GLU A 129 16.86 -4.42 -4.72
CA GLU A 129 17.89 -4.74 -5.68
C GLU A 129 17.27 -5.50 -6.85
N ILE A 130 17.41 -4.98 -8.06
CA ILE A 130 16.90 -5.60 -9.29
C ILE A 130 18.05 -6.30 -9.99
N LEU A 131 17.96 -7.62 -10.10
CA LEU A 131 18.94 -8.47 -10.78
C LEU A 131 18.29 -9.06 -12.04
N GLN A 132 18.92 -8.90 -13.19
CA GLN A 132 18.48 -9.56 -14.41
C GLN A 132 19.05 -10.98 -14.45
N ASN A 133 18.18 -11.97 -14.65
CA ASN A 133 18.59 -13.33 -14.93
C ASN A 133 18.46 -13.61 -16.43
N THR A 134 19.57 -13.46 -17.15
CA THR A 134 19.69 -13.93 -18.52
C THR A 134 20.13 -15.39 -18.52
N GLY A 135 19.15 -16.29 -18.40
CA GLY A 135 19.38 -17.71 -18.67
C GLY A 135 19.89 -17.87 -20.11
N ILE A 136 21.00 -18.59 -20.28
CA ILE A 136 21.74 -18.73 -21.56
C ILE A 136 20.86 -19.31 -22.70
N ASN A 137 19.65 -19.82 -22.42
CA ASN A 137 18.76 -20.45 -23.40
C ASN A 137 17.26 -20.12 -23.25
N SER A 138 16.87 -19.02 -22.60
CA SER A 138 15.44 -18.65 -22.47
C SER A 138 15.11 -17.39 -23.25
N ASN A 139 14.18 -17.48 -24.21
CA ASN A 139 13.61 -16.32 -24.91
C ASN A 139 12.82 -15.38 -23.98
N VAL A 140 12.53 -15.85 -22.75
CA VAL A 140 11.90 -15.08 -21.69
C VAL A 140 12.99 -14.55 -20.76
N LYS A 141 13.04 -13.23 -20.60
CA LYS A 141 13.89 -12.58 -19.60
C LYS A 141 13.14 -12.55 -18.27
N GLU A 142 13.82 -12.97 -17.21
CA GLU A 142 13.30 -12.87 -15.84
C GLU A 142 14.16 -11.85 -15.07
N HIS A 143 13.49 -11.00 -14.31
CA HIS A 143 14.12 -10.07 -13.38
C HIS A 143 13.72 -10.47 -11.96
N PHE A 144 14.72 -10.54 -11.08
CA PHE A 144 14.51 -10.79 -9.66
C PHE A 144 14.64 -9.49 -8.90
N ILE A 145 13.61 -9.15 -8.14
CA ILE A 145 13.63 -8.02 -7.22
C ILE A 145 13.81 -8.58 -5.82
N ASN A 146 15.01 -8.43 -5.27
CA ASN A 146 15.32 -8.88 -3.92
C ASN A 146 15.06 -7.75 -2.93
N VAL A 147 14.48 -8.10 -1.78
CA VAL A 147 14.27 -7.20 -0.66
C VAL A 147 14.76 -7.84 0.63
N VAL A 148 15.42 -7.02 1.46
CA VAL A 148 15.72 -7.36 2.85
C VAL A 148 14.65 -6.76 3.75
N LEU A 149 13.95 -7.61 4.48
CA LEU A 149 12.94 -7.22 5.46
C LEU A 149 13.58 -6.87 6.81
N PRO A 150 13.05 -5.87 7.53
CA PRO A 150 13.38 -5.66 8.93
C PRO A 150 12.79 -6.79 9.79
N ARG A 151 13.19 -6.84 11.06
CA ARG A 151 12.59 -7.78 12.01
C ARG A 151 11.11 -7.46 12.21
N LEU A 152 10.24 -8.32 11.71
CA LEU A 152 8.80 -8.13 11.78
C LEU A 152 8.22 -8.72 13.06
N GLU A 153 7.26 -8.01 13.63
CA GLU A 153 6.40 -8.54 14.67
C GLU A 153 5.41 -9.56 14.10
N LYS A 154 4.94 -10.46 14.95
CA LYS A 154 3.91 -11.45 14.56
C LYS A 154 2.64 -10.76 14.04
N GLY A 155 1.93 -11.46 13.16
CA GLY A 155 0.63 -11.04 12.65
C GLY A 155 0.64 -10.67 11.16
N ARG A 156 -0.38 -9.92 10.75
CA ARG A 156 -0.62 -9.57 9.35
C ARG A 156 0.19 -8.35 8.93
N TRP A 157 0.76 -8.46 7.74
CA TRP A 157 1.53 -7.42 7.06
C TRP A 157 1.10 -7.38 5.60
N GLN A 158 1.33 -6.24 4.96
CA GLN A 158 1.13 -6.04 3.53
C GLN A 158 2.42 -5.53 2.91
N LEU A 159 2.76 -6.10 1.76
CA LEU A 159 3.77 -5.57 0.87
C LEU A 159 3.07 -4.97 -0.34
N GLN A 160 3.13 -3.65 -0.45
CA GLN A 160 2.66 -2.91 -1.60
C GLN A 160 3.86 -2.64 -2.50
N LEU A 161 3.83 -3.16 -3.72
CA LEU A 161 4.90 -3.08 -4.70
C LEU A 161 4.41 -2.26 -5.89
N LYS A 162 5.17 -1.24 -6.26
CA LYS A 162 4.98 -0.47 -7.49
C LYS A 162 6.19 -0.71 -8.39
N ILE A 163 5.94 -1.09 -9.63
CA ILE A 163 6.97 -1.27 -10.65
C ILE A 163 6.66 -0.33 -11.80
N ILE A 164 7.66 0.44 -12.22
CA ILE A 164 7.63 1.30 -13.39
C ILE A 164 8.52 0.65 -14.44
N ALA A 165 7.98 0.44 -15.63
CA ALA A 165 8.71 0.01 -16.80
C ALA A 165 8.76 1.16 -17.79
N ASP A 166 9.97 1.72 -17.98
CA ASP A 166 10.23 2.70 -19.01
C ASP A 166 10.50 1.95 -20.32
N LYS A 167 9.55 2.04 -21.25
CA LYS A 167 9.64 1.37 -22.54
C LYS A 167 10.27 2.32 -23.56
N ASP A 168 11.41 1.94 -24.11
CA ASP A 168 12.09 2.68 -25.19
C ASP A 168 11.49 2.32 -26.56
N ASP A 169 10.20 2.62 -26.76
CA ASP A 169 9.46 2.25 -28.00
C ASP A 169 9.00 3.49 -28.78
N GLY A 170 9.67 4.63 -28.59
CA GLY A 170 9.37 5.91 -29.28
C GLY A 170 8.06 6.60 -28.89
N ILE A 171 7.22 5.95 -28.08
CA ILE A 171 6.03 6.51 -27.44
C ILE A 171 6.33 6.52 -25.93
N ASN A 172 6.46 7.70 -25.32
CA ASN A 172 6.76 7.94 -23.89
C ASN A 172 5.63 7.46 -22.94
N THR A 173 5.11 6.25 -23.13
CA THR A 173 4.07 5.70 -22.26
C THR A 173 4.72 4.81 -21.22
N GLN A 174 4.91 5.35 -20.02
CA GLN A 174 5.36 4.59 -18.86
C GLN A 174 4.29 3.57 -18.47
N ALA A 175 4.68 2.30 -18.40
CA ALA A 175 3.81 1.25 -17.88
C ALA A 175 4.07 1.11 -16.37
N VAL A 176 3.01 1.04 -15.57
CA VAL A 176 3.13 1.01 -14.11
C VAL A 176 2.26 -0.10 -13.54
N GLY A 177 2.86 -1.06 -12.84
CA GLY A 177 2.17 -2.14 -12.16
C GLY A 177 2.10 -1.91 -10.65
N PHE A 178 0.92 -2.11 -10.06
CA PHE A 178 0.69 -2.03 -8.62
C PHE A 178 0.26 -3.41 -8.09
N TYR A 179 0.96 -3.92 -7.09
CA TYR A 179 0.71 -5.24 -6.52
C TYR A 179 0.67 -5.17 -5.00
N THR A 180 -0.28 -5.89 -4.39
CA THR A 180 -0.36 -6.00 -2.93
C THR A 180 -0.31 -7.48 -2.54
N TYR A 181 0.62 -7.82 -1.66
CA TYR A 181 0.80 -9.17 -1.13
C TYR A 181 0.53 -9.18 0.38
N GLU A 182 -0.40 -10.02 0.80
CA GLU A 182 -0.73 -10.23 2.21
C GLU A 182 0.21 -11.26 2.81
N ILE A 183 0.97 -10.86 3.82
CA ILE A 183 1.92 -11.72 4.53
C ILE A 183 1.46 -11.95 5.96
N PHE A 184 1.63 -13.17 6.44
CA PHE A 184 1.40 -13.55 7.82
C PHE A 184 2.69 -14.03 8.46
N VAL A 185 3.17 -13.26 9.44
CA VAL A 185 4.37 -13.58 10.23
C VAL A 185 3.96 -14.42 11.43
N ARG A 186 4.49 -15.64 11.55
CA ARG A 186 4.17 -16.59 12.63
C ARG A 186 5.02 -16.40 13.89
#